data_AF-A0A941R361-F1
#
_entry.id   AF-A0A941R361-F1
#
_cell.length_a   1.000
_cell.length_b   1.000
_cell.length_c   1.000
_cell.angle_alpha   90.00
_cell.angle_beta   90.00
_cell.angle_gamma   90.00
#
_symmetry.space_group_name_H-M   'P 1'
#
loop_
_entity.id
_entity.type
_entity.pdbx_description
1 polymer ?
#
loop_
_entity_poly.entity_id
_entity_poly.type
_entity_poly.pdbx_seq_one_letter_code
_entity_poly.pdbx_strand_id
1 'polypeptide(L)'
;MKKTSLLLSLLLFLSVNLRAQETAIMTVSVKVISGVKAEKISDLYLTNDSSGIEDSEVIVSSAPHSDVLISVEENSTLTNSLGETFQIETDSLITSDTSSGTSLVSISGSLPENKELSGRYTGMVTTTIIYL
;
A
#
# COMPACT_ATOMS: atom_id res chain seq x y z
N MET A 1 15.25 -36.21 -39.26
CA MET A 1 14.80 -34.87 -38.78
C MET A 1 13.58 -34.95 -37.84
N LYS A 2 13.46 -35.96 -36.95
CA LYS A 2 12.29 -36.13 -36.05
C LYS A 2 12.57 -35.77 -34.57
N LYS A 3 13.85 -35.63 -34.17
CA LYS A 3 14.24 -35.39 -32.78
C LYS A 3 14.07 -33.93 -32.33
N THR A 4 14.11 -32.98 -33.26
CA THR A 4 13.92 -31.54 -32.98
C THR A 4 12.48 -31.17 -32.65
N SER A 5 11.49 -31.88 -33.22
CA SER A 5 10.07 -31.60 -32.98
C SER A 5 9.62 -31.96 -31.55
N LEU A 6 10.22 -32.99 -30.94
CA LEU A 6 9.94 -33.40 -29.56
C LEU A 6 10.50 -32.43 -28.51
N LEU A 7 11.64 -31.80 -28.82
CA LEU A 7 12.26 -30.80 -27.94
C LEU A 7 11.42 -29.52 -27.87
N LEU A 8 10.83 -29.10 -29.01
CA LEU A 8 10.01 -27.90 -29.09
C LEU A 8 8.69 -28.06 -28.31
N SER A 9 8.07 -29.24 -28.36
CA SER A 9 6.88 -29.54 -27.54
C SER A 9 7.21 -29.54 -26.04
N LEU A 10 8.37 -30.04 -25.63
CA LEU A 10 8.77 -30.07 -24.22
C LEU A 10 9.04 -28.65 -23.67
N LEU A 11 9.62 -27.76 -24.49
CA LEU A 11 9.87 -26.37 -24.14
C LEU A 11 8.57 -25.55 -23.99
N LEU A 12 7.54 -25.84 -24.79
CA LEU A 12 6.22 -25.20 -24.68
C LEU A 12 5.45 -25.59 -23.40
N PHE A 13 5.72 -26.77 -22.83
CA PHE A 13 5.14 -27.19 -21.56
C PHE A 13 5.87 -26.64 -20.33
N LEU A 14 7.10 -26.12 -20.45
CA LEU A 14 7.81 -25.52 -19.32
C LEU A 14 7.41 -24.05 -19.06
N SER A 15 6.79 -23.37 -20.02
CA SER A 15 6.44 -21.94 -19.90
C SER A 15 5.14 -21.67 -19.13
N VAL A 16 4.41 -22.69 -18.69
CA VAL A 16 3.03 -22.52 -18.14
C VAL A 16 2.99 -22.15 -16.66
N ASN A 17 4.13 -22.06 -15.96
CA ASN A 17 4.17 -21.83 -14.52
C ASN A 17 4.99 -20.60 -14.08
N LEU A 18 5.30 -19.66 -14.98
CA LEU A 18 5.68 -18.33 -14.53
C LEU A 18 4.41 -17.55 -14.17
N ARG A 19 3.91 -17.76 -12.94
CA ARG A 19 3.00 -16.80 -12.33
C ARG A 19 3.83 -15.56 -12.00
N ALA A 20 3.52 -14.43 -12.63
CA ALA A 20 4.11 -13.16 -12.26
C ALA A 20 3.81 -12.91 -10.77
N GLN A 21 4.76 -12.32 -10.04
CA GLN A 21 4.50 -11.92 -8.66
C GLN A 21 3.38 -10.87 -8.66
N GLU A 22 2.22 -11.25 -8.11
CA GLU A 22 1.04 -10.40 -8.01
C GLU A 22 1.20 -9.51 -6.77
N THR A 23 1.49 -8.23 -6.98
CA THR A 23 1.79 -7.28 -5.90
C THR A 23 0.99 -6.01 -6.13
N ALA A 24 0.23 -5.58 -5.13
CA ALA A 24 -0.36 -4.25 -5.11
C ALA A 24 0.57 -3.31 -4.32
N ILE A 25 0.87 -2.15 -4.90
CA ILE A 25 1.71 -1.12 -4.28
C ILE A 25 0.86 0.12 -4.08
N MET A 26 0.69 0.53 -2.84
CA MET A 26 -0.02 1.76 -2.49
C MET A 26 0.97 2.86 -2.17
N THR A 27 0.85 3.96 -2.87
CA THR A 27 1.64 5.16 -2.58
C THR A 27 0.85 6.04 -1.64
N VAL A 28 1.32 6.20 -0.41
CA VAL A 28 0.69 7.13 0.53
C VAL A 28 0.96 8.56 0.08
N SER A 29 -0.12 9.35 -0.02
CA SER A 29 -0.06 10.77 -0.35
C SER A 29 -0.49 11.58 0.86
N VAL A 30 0.40 12.43 1.34
CA VAL A 30 0.17 13.22 2.55
C VAL A 30 -0.25 14.63 2.19
N LYS A 31 -1.42 15.05 2.67
CA LYS A 31 -1.92 16.42 2.49
C LYS A 31 -1.77 17.20 3.80
N VAL A 32 -0.78 18.09 3.82
CA VAL A 32 -0.48 18.98 4.96
C VAL A 32 -1.29 20.28 4.85
N ILE A 33 -1.99 20.66 5.92
CA ILE A 33 -2.87 21.85 5.92
C ILE A 33 -2.19 23.12 6.50
N SER A 34 -1.21 23.00 7.41
CA SER A 34 -0.28 24.08 7.85
C SER A 34 0.61 23.59 9.01
N GLY A 35 1.77 24.21 9.25
CA GLY A 35 2.49 24.14 10.54
C GLY A 35 3.16 22.81 10.92
N VAL A 36 2.98 21.77 10.11
CA VAL A 36 3.53 20.43 10.33
C VAL A 36 4.42 20.01 9.16
N LYS A 37 5.44 19.21 9.43
CA LYS A 37 6.18 18.44 8.43
C LYS A 37 5.66 17.01 8.47
N ALA A 38 5.46 16.40 7.30
CA ALA A 38 5.19 14.98 7.22
C ALA A 38 6.18 14.30 6.28
N GLU A 39 6.61 13.11 6.65
CA GLU A 39 7.60 12.32 5.91
C GLU A 39 7.09 10.88 5.79
N LYS A 40 6.88 10.44 4.55
CA LYS A 40 6.54 9.04 4.26
C LYS A 40 7.81 8.20 4.36
N ILE A 41 7.76 7.15 5.17
CA ILE A 41 8.88 6.23 5.40
C ILE A 41 8.78 5.02 4.48
N SER A 42 7.58 4.46 4.31
CA SER A 42 7.32 3.27 3.48
C SER A 42 6.03 3.40 2.68
N ASP A 43 5.97 2.64 1.58
CA ASP A 43 4.71 2.39 0.85
C ASP A 43 3.96 1.23 1.50
N LEU A 44 2.63 1.19 1.35
CA LEU A 44 1.80 0.06 1.82
C LEU A 44 1.80 -1.01 0.72
N TYR A 45 2.23 -2.21 1.07
CA TYR A 45 2.25 -3.35 0.15
C TYR A 45 1.17 -4.34 0.54
N LEU A 46 0.33 -4.71 -0.44
CA LEU A 46 -0.71 -5.71 -0.27
C LEU A 46 -0.42 -6.88 -1.19
N THR A 47 -0.50 -8.09 -0.65
CA THR A 47 -0.31 -9.34 -1.38
C THR A 47 -1.46 -10.29 -1.09
N ASN A 48 -1.68 -11.28 -1.96
CA ASN A 48 -2.75 -12.28 -1.78
C ASN A 48 -2.52 -13.16 -0.55
N ASP A 49 -1.28 -13.26 -0.07
CA ASP A 49 -0.94 -13.97 1.14
C ASP A 49 -1.12 -13.04 2.34
N SER A 50 -2.00 -13.41 3.27
CA SER A 50 -2.28 -12.65 4.50
C SER A 50 -1.05 -12.38 5.38
N SER A 51 0.08 -13.04 5.11
CA SER A 51 1.36 -12.85 5.77
C SER A 51 2.21 -11.68 5.23
N GLY A 52 1.75 -10.96 4.20
CA GLY A 52 2.53 -9.94 3.49
C GLY A 52 1.93 -8.53 3.49
N ILE A 53 1.12 -8.17 4.49
CA ILE A 53 0.70 -6.77 4.68
C ILE A 53 1.86 -6.05 5.37
N GLU A 54 2.59 -5.22 4.63
CA GLU A 54 3.59 -4.32 5.19
C GLU A 54 2.96 -2.94 5.40
N ASP A 55 2.86 -2.52 6.66
CA ASP A 55 2.28 -1.25 7.03
C ASP A 55 3.07 -0.07 6.40
N SER A 56 2.35 0.92 5.90
CA SER A 56 2.96 2.20 5.55
C SER A 56 3.16 3.03 6.80
N GLU A 57 4.35 3.61 6.94
CA GLU A 57 4.66 4.50 8.05
C GLU A 57 4.82 5.95 7.56
N VAL A 58 4.22 6.87 8.30
CA VAL A 58 4.38 8.32 8.12
C VAL A 58 4.79 8.93 9.46
N ILE A 59 5.88 9.70 9.45
CA ILE A 59 6.29 10.52 10.59
C ILE A 59 5.74 11.93 10.38
N VAL A 60 5.07 12.45 11.40
CA VAL A 60 4.58 13.82 11.47
C VAL A 60 5.36 14.56 12.53
N SER A 61 5.88 15.74 12.20
CA SER A 61 6.60 16.62 13.12
C SER A 61 5.92 17.98 13.19
N SER A 62 5.73 18.46 14.40
CA SER A 62 5.08 19.72 14.77
C SER A 62 5.91 20.42 15.85
N ALA A 63 5.43 21.55 16.38
CA ALA A 63 6.11 22.21 17.47
C ALA A 63 5.95 21.39 18.78
N PRO A 64 6.93 21.41 19.69
CA PRO A 64 6.74 20.89 21.04
C PRO A 64 5.50 21.50 21.70
N HIS A 65 4.70 20.65 22.34
CA HIS A 65 3.45 21.01 23.02
C HIS A 65 2.33 21.56 22.11
N SER A 66 2.39 21.33 20.79
CA SER A 66 1.25 21.64 19.90
C SER A 66 0.34 20.44 19.70
N ASP A 67 -0.95 20.73 19.51
CA ASP A 67 -1.94 19.73 19.18
C ASP A 67 -2.05 19.55 17.66
N VAL A 68 -2.10 18.29 17.22
CA VAL A 68 -2.31 17.92 15.83
C VAL A 68 -3.41 16.87 15.74
N LEU A 69 -4.35 17.09 14.83
CA LEU A 69 -5.36 16.10 14.45
C LEU A 69 -4.88 15.37 13.21
N ILE A 70 -4.78 14.04 13.30
CA ILE A 70 -4.38 13.17 12.20
C ILE A 70 -5.54 12.23 11.88
N SER A 71 -5.91 12.12 10.61
CA SER A 71 -6.95 11.22 10.12
C SER A 71 -6.47 10.54 8.84
N VAL A 72 -6.66 9.23 8.76
CA VAL A 72 -6.40 8.41 7.58
C VAL A 72 -7.74 8.04 6.97
N GLU A 73 -7.84 8.10 5.63
CA GLU A 73 -9.03 7.66 4.91
C GLU A 73 -9.26 6.17 5.14
N GLU A 74 -10.47 5.77 5.52
CA GLU A 74 -10.81 4.38 5.87
C GLU A 74 -10.98 3.46 4.64
N ASN A 75 -11.15 4.06 3.45
CA ASN A 75 -11.37 3.32 2.22
C ASN A 75 -10.49 3.92 1.12
N SER A 76 -9.80 3.06 0.38
CA SER A 76 -9.00 3.49 -0.77
C SER A 76 -9.32 2.63 -1.99
N THR A 77 -9.15 3.21 -3.17
CA THR A 77 -9.34 2.48 -4.44
C THR A 77 -8.00 2.05 -5.02
N LEU A 78 -7.91 0.77 -5.36
CA LEU A 78 -6.82 0.19 -6.14
C LEU A 78 -7.24 0.09 -7.60
N THR A 79 -6.31 0.35 -8.53
CA THR A 79 -6.53 0.25 -9.98
C THR A 79 -5.36 -0.47 -10.65
N ASN A 80 -5.62 -1.42 -11.54
CA ASN A 80 -4.58 -2.06 -12.35
C ASN A 80 -4.42 -1.41 -13.74
N SER A 81 -3.40 -1.83 -14.48
CA SER A 81 -3.14 -1.35 -15.85
C SER A 81 -4.25 -1.67 -16.87
N LEU A 82 -5.16 -2.57 -16.55
CA LEU A 82 -6.31 -2.95 -17.38
C LEU A 82 -7.57 -2.12 -17.05
N GLY A 83 -7.50 -1.23 -16.06
CA GLY A 83 -8.62 -0.42 -15.60
C GLY A 83 -9.58 -1.13 -14.64
N GLU A 84 -9.24 -2.33 -14.14
CA GLU A 84 -9.98 -2.95 -13.06
C GLU A 84 -9.73 -2.20 -11.76
N THR A 85 -10.81 -1.93 -11.03
CA THR A 85 -10.78 -1.23 -9.75
C THR A 85 -11.49 -2.00 -8.66
N PHE A 86 -10.99 -1.93 -7.43
CA PHE A 86 -11.74 -2.35 -6.25
C PHE A 86 -11.35 -1.51 -5.03
N GLN A 87 -12.24 -1.46 -4.05
CA GLN A 87 -12.00 -0.80 -2.78
C GLN A 87 -11.30 -1.74 -1.81
N ILE A 88 -10.40 -1.16 -1.02
CA ILE A 88 -9.81 -1.79 0.14
C ILE A 88 -10.21 -1.00 1.39
N GLU A 89 -10.24 -1.71 2.51
CA GLU A 89 -10.35 -1.10 3.82
C GLU A 89 -8.93 -0.79 4.32
N THR A 90 -8.78 0.38 4.92
CA THR A 90 -7.53 0.85 5.52
C THR A 90 -7.76 1.19 6.98
N ASP A 91 -6.83 0.75 7.82
CA ASP A 91 -6.84 1.05 9.25
C ASP A 91 -5.56 1.82 9.60
N SER A 92 -5.58 2.51 10.75
CA SER A 92 -4.43 3.29 11.18
C SER A 92 -4.23 3.26 12.69
N LEU A 93 -2.97 3.14 13.08
CA LEU A 93 -2.52 3.34 14.45
C LEU A 93 -1.73 4.64 14.52
N ILE A 94 -2.19 5.57 15.36
CA ILE A 94 -1.55 6.87 15.55
C ILE A 94 -0.97 6.93 16.96
N THR A 95 0.35 7.09 17.06
CA THR A 95 1.06 7.32 18.32
C THR A 95 1.63 8.73 18.32
N SER A 96 1.28 9.55 19.31
CA SER A 96 1.71 10.96 19.40
C SER A 96 2.49 11.21 20.68
N ASP A 97 3.66 11.84 20.54
CA ASP A 97 4.43 12.44 21.63
C ASP A 97 4.34 13.97 21.51
N THR A 98 3.41 14.54 22.27
CA THR A 98 3.20 15.99 22.30
C THR A 98 4.38 16.73 22.89
N SER A 99 5.25 16.10 23.69
CA SER A 99 6.41 16.77 24.28
C SER A 99 7.49 17.08 23.26
N SER A 100 7.71 16.18 22.29
CA SER A 100 8.62 16.39 21.16
C SER A 100 7.93 16.98 19.93
N GLY A 101 6.59 16.98 19.89
CA GLY A 101 5.80 17.37 18.72
C GLY A 101 5.84 16.32 17.60
N THR A 102 6.13 15.05 17.92
CA THR A 102 6.27 13.99 16.92
C THR A 102 5.11 13.01 17.00
N SER A 103 4.55 12.63 15.86
CA SER A 103 3.59 11.53 15.75
C SER A 103 4.06 10.50 14.72
N LEU A 104 3.85 9.24 15.02
CA LEU A 104 3.99 8.12 14.09
C LEU A 104 2.59 7.65 13.67
N VAL A 105 2.39 7.52 12.37
CA VAL A 105 1.17 6.99 11.77
C VAL A 105 1.54 5.71 11.04
N SER A 106 1.03 4.58 11.53
CA SER A 106 1.13 3.29 10.86
C SER A 106 -0.19 3.01 10.18
N ILE A 107 -0.17 2.74 8.87
CA ILE A 107 -1.33 2.53 8.02
C ILE A 107 -1.28 1.11 7.49
N SER A 108 -2.31 0.33 7.78
CA SER A 108 -2.49 -1.02 7.26
C SER A 108 -3.66 -1.04 6.27
N GLY A 109 -3.74 -2.11 5.47
CA GLY A 109 -4.85 -2.30 4.55
C GLY A 109 -5.17 -3.77 4.35
N SER A 110 -6.42 -4.05 4.02
CA SER A 110 -6.94 -5.41 3.84
C SER A 110 -7.57 -5.57 2.46
N LEU A 111 -7.20 -6.66 1.78
CA LEU A 111 -7.90 -7.07 0.57
C LEU A 111 -9.28 -7.65 0.95
N PRO A 112 -10.33 -7.42 0.14
CA PRO A 112 -11.61 -8.08 0.33
C PRO A 112 -11.45 -9.61 0.27
N GLU A 113 -12.16 -10.36 1.13
CA GLU A 113 -12.00 -11.83 1.26
C GLU A 113 -12.13 -12.62 -0.05
N ASN A 114 -12.87 -12.09 -1.03
CA ASN A 114 -13.13 -12.73 -2.32
C ASN A 114 -12.32 -12.12 -3.48
N LYS A 115 -11.29 -11.32 -3.17
CA LYS A 115 -10.45 -10.69 -4.19
C LYS A 115 -9.04 -11.24 -4.18
N GLU A 116 -8.72 -11.95 -5.26
CA GLU A 116 -7.35 -12.25 -5.65
C GLU A 116 -6.83 -11.16 -6.59
N LEU A 117 -5.64 -10.66 -6.31
CA LEU A 117 -4.92 -9.72 -7.16
C LEU A 117 -4.50 -10.41 -8.45
N SER A 118 -5.10 -10.09 -9.59
CA SER A 118 -4.65 -10.59 -10.89
C SER A 118 -3.67 -9.60 -11.55
N GLY A 119 -2.50 -9.43 -10.93
CA GLY A 119 -1.42 -8.56 -11.42
C GLY A 119 -1.10 -7.39 -10.49
N ARG A 120 -0.53 -6.32 -11.06
CA ARG A 120 -0.11 -5.13 -10.29
C ARG A 120 -1.23 -4.10 -10.21
N TYR A 121 -1.60 -3.74 -8.98
CA TYR A 121 -2.52 -2.65 -8.69
C TYR A 121 -1.78 -1.50 -8.02
N THR A 122 -2.28 -0.29 -8.25
CA THR A 122 -1.81 0.93 -7.61
C THR A 122 -2.98 1.73 -7.06
N GLY A 123 -2.80 2.33 -5.90
CA GLY A 123 -3.77 3.24 -5.30
C GLY A 123 -3.08 4.20 -4.35
N MET A 124 -3.89 5.07 -3.74
CA MET A 124 -3.42 6.15 -2.89
C MET A 124 -4.26 6.21 -1.63
N VAL A 125 -3.62 6.03 -0.47
CA VAL A 125 -4.24 6.34 0.82
C VAL A 125 -3.96 7.80 1.16
N THR A 126 -5.01 8.51 1.55
CA THR A 126 -4.92 9.92 1.96
C THR A 126 -4.82 10.03 3.48
N THR A 127 -3.74 10.65 3.96
CA THR A 127 -3.64 11.07 5.37
C THR A 127 -3.80 12.58 5.45
N THR A 128 -4.79 13.02 6.23
CA THR A 128 -5.08 14.43 6.52
C THR A 128 -4.53 14.81 7.88
N ILE A 129 -3.74 15.88 7.93
CA ILE A 129 -3.13 16.39 9.15
C ILE A 129 -3.49 17.86 9.34
N ILE A 130 -4.06 18.18 10.49
CA ILE A 130 -4.51 19.53 10.88
C ILE A 130 -3.75 19.95 12.14
N TYR A 131 -3.05 21.08 12.04
CA TYR A 131 -2.46 21.76 13.19
C TYR A 131 -3.53 22.61 13.90
N LEU A 132 -3.59 22.55 15.24
CA LEU A 132 -4.60 23.25 16.05
C LEU A 132 -4.04 24.49 16.75
#